data_AF-A0A1J3D2M1-F1
#
_entry.id   AF-A0A1J3D2M1-F1
#
_cell.length_a   1.000
_cell.length_b   1.000
_cell.length_c   1.000
_cell.angle_alpha   90.00
_cell.angle_beta   90.00
_cell.angle_gamma   90.00
#
_symmetry.space_group_name_H-M   'P 1'
#
loop_
_entity.id
_entity.type
_entity.pdbx_description
1 polymer ?
#
loop_
_entity_poly.entity_id
_entity_poly.type
_entity_poly.pdbx_seq_one_letter_code
_entity_poly.pdbx_strand_id
1 'polypeptide(L)'
;MELHKWRAVNMVVTRTKKGIETYIDAMKELEEKARACYQGAIALDINEFTEMPLLDGCFVLELFRGTDEGFQKIGYARNDPVFAMRGLMHSIQR
;
A
#
# COMPACT_ATOMS: atom_id res chain seq x y z
N MET A 1 6.53 9.96 -0.82
CA MET A 1 5.52 9.01 -0.32
C MET A 1 4.94 8.16 -1.44
N GLU A 2 4.37 8.72 -2.49
CA GLU A 2 3.77 7.95 -3.60
C GLU A 2 4.68 6.88 -4.23
N LEU A 3 5.96 7.20 -4.49
CA LEU A 3 6.93 6.21 -5.00
C LEU A 3 7.04 4.97 -4.08
N HIS A 4 6.94 5.15 -2.77
CA HIS A 4 7.07 4.05 -1.81
C HIS A 4 5.80 3.18 -1.76
N LYS A 5 4.63 3.74 -2.07
CA LYS A 5 3.39 2.96 -2.23
C LYS A 5 3.48 2.05 -3.44
N TRP A 6 3.94 2.58 -4.58
CA TRP A 6 4.18 1.77 -5.79
C TRP A 6 5.24 0.69 -5.56
N ARG A 7 6.31 0.98 -4.81
CA ARG A 7 7.28 -0.04 -4.40
C ARG A 7 6.63 -1.13 -3.56
N ALA A 8 5.77 -0.78 -2.60
CA ALA A 8 5.03 -1.75 -1.79
C ALA A 8 4.13 -2.65 -2.64
N VAL A 9 3.40 -2.08 -3.60
CA VAL A 9 2.59 -2.86 -4.57
C VAL A 9 3.47 -3.84 -5.35
N ASN A 10 4.61 -3.38 -5.88
CA ASN A 10 5.51 -4.25 -6.61
C ASN A 10 6.06 -5.40 -5.75
N MET A 11 6.34 -5.15 -4.47
CA MET A 11 6.75 -6.19 -3.52
C MET A 11 5.63 -7.21 -3.28
N VAL A 12 4.39 -6.75 -3.11
CA VAL A 12 3.22 -7.62 -2.95
C VAL A 12 3.01 -8.49 -4.19
N VAL A 13 2.95 -7.88 -5.38
CA VAL A 13 2.77 -8.55 -6.68
C VAL A 13 3.86 -9.58 -6.95
N THR A 14 5.13 -9.19 -6.76
CA THR A 14 6.28 -10.09 -6.95
C THR A 14 6.20 -11.30 -6.03
N ARG A 15 5.81 -11.09 -4.77
CA ARG A 15 5.75 -12.14 -3.75
C ARG A 15 4.59 -13.11 -3.96
N THR A 16 3.42 -12.62 -4.33
CA THR A 16 2.23 -13.46 -4.55
C THR A 16 2.21 -14.09 -5.94
N LYS A 17 3.01 -13.60 -6.87
CA LYS A 17 3.02 -13.99 -8.29
C LYS A 17 1.66 -13.82 -8.96
N LYS A 18 0.83 -12.90 -8.45
CA LYS A 18 -0.44 -12.50 -9.03
C LYS A 18 -0.25 -11.18 -9.76
N GLY A 19 -0.86 -11.04 -10.93
CA GLY A 19 -0.83 -9.78 -11.66
C GLY A 19 -1.54 -8.66 -10.89
N ILE A 20 -1.14 -7.41 -11.16
CA ILE A 20 -1.71 -6.23 -10.52
C ILE A 20 -3.21 -6.10 -10.82
N GLU A 21 -3.65 -6.59 -11.99
CA GLU A 21 -5.04 -6.63 -12.41
C GLU A 21 -5.93 -7.39 -11.41
N THR A 22 -5.44 -8.46 -10.81
CA THR A 22 -6.20 -9.23 -9.81
C THR A 22 -6.54 -8.37 -8.58
N TYR A 23 -5.64 -7.48 -8.19
CA TYR A 23 -5.84 -6.58 -7.05
C TYR A 23 -6.73 -5.40 -7.41
N ILE A 24 -6.58 -4.86 -8.62
CA ILE A 24 -7.45 -3.81 -9.15
C ILE A 24 -8.89 -4.31 -9.24
N ASP A 25 -9.11 -5.50 -9.79
CA ASP A 25 -10.44 -6.08 -9.92
C ASP A 25 -11.08 -6.33 -8.55
N ALA A 26 -10.33 -6.91 -7.61
CA ALA A 26 -10.80 -7.10 -6.24
C ALA A 26 -11.15 -5.77 -5.54
N MET A 27 -10.39 -4.70 -5.81
CA MET A 27 -10.69 -3.37 -5.25
C MET A 27 -11.88 -2.70 -5.94
N LYS A 28 -12.11 -2.94 -7.23
CA LYS A 28 -13.32 -2.48 -7.94
C LYS A 28 -14.58 -3.12 -7.34
N GLU A 29 -14.54 -4.40 -7.00
CA GLU A 29 -15.66 -5.08 -6.32
C GLU A 29 -15.96 -4.51 -4.92
N LEU A 30 -14.96 -3.87 -4.29
CA LEU A 30 -15.08 -3.25 -2.98
C LEU A 30 -15.33 -1.74 -3.04
N GLU A 31 -15.33 -1.14 -4.23
CA GLU A 31 -15.31 0.32 -4.41
C GLU A 31 -16.50 1.00 -3.73
N GLU A 32 -17.73 0.56 -3.99
CA GLU A 32 -18.93 1.17 -3.40
C GLU A 32 -18.91 1.12 -1.87
N LYS A 33 -18.49 -0.02 -1.29
CA LYS A 33 -18.35 -0.19 0.15
C LYS A 33 -17.26 0.70 0.73
N ALA A 34 -16.13 0.81 0.03
CA ALA A 34 -15.04 1.68 0.43
C ALA A 34 -15.47 3.16 0.38
N ARG A 35 -16.17 3.60 -0.67
CA ARG A 35 -16.72 4.97 -0.77
C ARG A 35 -17.69 5.29 0.36
N ALA A 36 -18.55 4.35 0.74
CA ALA A 36 -19.49 4.53 1.84
C ALA A 36 -18.79 4.75 3.20
N CYS A 37 -17.53 4.34 3.35
CA CYS A 37 -16.73 4.59 4.55
C CYS A 37 -16.10 5.99 4.59
N TYR A 38 -16.05 6.71 3.46
CA TYR A 38 -15.54 8.07 3.42
C TYR A 38 -16.64 9.09 3.65
N GLN A 39 -16.31 10.17 4.35
CA GLN A 39 -17.24 11.27 4.55
C GLN A 39 -17.27 12.18 3.31
N GLY A 40 -18.46 12.38 2.75
CA GLY A 40 -18.69 13.29 1.62
C GLY A 40 -18.66 12.59 0.25
N ALA A 41 -19.07 13.33 -0.79
CA ALA A 41 -19.05 12.82 -2.15
C ALA A 41 -17.63 12.86 -2.72
N ILE A 42 -17.14 11.72 -3.20
CA ILE A 42 -15.85 11.62 -3.88
C ILE A 42 -16.10 11.66 -5.38
N ALA A 43 -15.78 12.80 -5.99
CA ALA A 43 -15.93 13.04 -7.43
C ALA A 43 -14.75 12.47 -8.25
N LEU A 44 -14.40 11.20 -8.00
CA LEU A 44 -13.41 10.46 -8.77
C LEU A 44 -14.12 9.40 -9.61
N ASP A 45 -13.55 9.02 -10.75
CA ASP A 45 -14.04 7.85 -11.47
C ASP A 45 -13.72 6.56 -10.69
N ILE A 46 -14.27 5.43 -11.14
CA ILE A 46 -14.04 4.14 -10.50
C ILE A 46 -12.56 3.76 -10.50
N ASN A 47 -11.82 4.03 -11.58
CA ASN A 47 -10.42 3.66 -11.69
C ASN A 47 -9.54 4.53 -10.78
N GLU A 48 -9.71 5.87 -10.84
CA GLU A 48 -9.04 6.80 -9.95
C GLU A 48 -9.29 6.47 -8.47
N PHE A 49 -10.55 6.19 -8.13
CA PHE A 49 -10.90 5.82 -6.76
C PHE A 49 -10.36 4.45 -6.36
N THR A 50 -10.24 3.48 -7.27
CA THR A 50 -9.73 2.15 -6.94
C THR A 50 -8.22 2.19 -6.69
N GLU A 51 -7.49 2.97 -7.48
CA GLU A 51 -6.03 3.07 -7.40
C GLU A 51 -5.59 3.65 -6.05
N MET A 52 -6.20 4.74 -5.59
CA MET A 52 -5.83 5.42 -4.35
C MET A 52 -5.78 4.49 -3.10
N PRO A 53 -6.88 3.84 -2.66
CA PRO A 53 -6.88 2.94 -1.52
C PRO A 53 -6.11 1.65 -1.76
N LEU A 54 -5.93 1.21 -3.01
CA LEU A 54 -5.09 0.06 -3.32
C LEU A 54 -3.62 0.35 -3.00
N LEU A 55 -3.10 1.48 -3.49
CA LEU A 55 -1.73 1.93 -3.23
C LEU A 55 -1.49 2.12 -1.72
N ASP A 56 -2.40 2.82 -1.05
CA ASP A 56 -2.34 3.05 0.39
C ASP A 56 -2.47 1.75 1.20
N GLY A 57 -3.37 0.86 0.82
CA GLY A 57 -3.58 -0.43 1.47
C GLY A 57 -2.34 -1.33 1.37
N CYS A 58 -1.76 -1.47 0.18
CA CYS A 58 -0.51 -2.22 0.01
C CYS A 58 0.64 -1.63 0.83
N PHE A 59 0.74 -0.31 0.90
CA PHE A 59 1.76 0.37 1.70
C PHE A 59 1.61 0.06 3.19
N VAL A 60 0.40 0.20 3.75
CA VAL A 60 0.11 -0.05 5.15
C VAL A 60 0.31 -1.54 5.51
N LEU A 61 -0.12 -2.45 4.64
CA LEU A 61 0.08 -3.89 4.85
C LEU A 61 1.57 -4.27 4.87
N GLU A 62 2.38 -3.72 3.97
CA GLU A 62 3.83 -3.94 3.98
C GLU A 62 4.50 -3.36 5.23
N LEU A 63 3.99 -2.22 5.72
CA LEU A 63 4.49 -1.60 6.94
C LEU A 63 4.22 -2.47 8.18
N PHE A 64 2.99 -2.97 8.33
CA PHE A 64 2.63 -3.86 9.43
C PHE A 64 3.42 -5.16 9.37
N ARG A 65 3.48 -5.77 8.18
CA ARG A 65 4.22 -7.00 7.98
C ARG A 65 5.72 -6.84 8.29
N GLY A 66 6.33 -5.74 7.86
CA GLY A 66 7.73 -5.48 8.14
C GLY A 66 8.01 -5.13 9.60
N THR A 67 7.02 -4.62 10.32
CA THR A 67 7.10 -4.40 11.78
C THR A 67 7.01 -5.71 12.56
N ASP A 68 6.16 -6.64 12.11
CA ASP A 68 5.97 -7.95 12.74
C ASP A 68 7.09 -8.95 12.39
N GLU A 69 7.34 -9.17 11.10
CA GLU A 69 8.30 -10.17 10.61
C GLU A 69 9.74 -9.63 10.60
N GLY A 70 9.89 -8.31 10.42
CA GLY A 70 11.15 -7.59 10.20
C GLY A 70 11.36 -7.23 8.73
N PHE A 71 11.55 -5.93 8.44
CA PHE A 71 11.69 -5.38 7.07
C PHE A 71 12.71 -6.09 6.18
N GLN A 72 13.86 -6.48 6.74
CA GLN A 72 14.90 -7.21 6.01
C GLN A 72 14.43 -8.60 5.57
N LYS A 73 13.60 -9.27 6.37
CA LYS A 73 13.08 -10.61 6.04
C LYS A 73 12.08 -10.57 4.89
N ILE A 74 11.34 -9.47 4.77
CA ILE A 74 10.35 -9.28 3.70
C ILE A 74 10.93 -8.60 2.45
N GLY A 75 12.26 -8.40 2.41
CA GLY A 75 13.00 -7.99 1.22
C GLY A 75 13.38 -6.52 1.13
N TYR A 76 13.15 -5.71 2.17
CA TYR A 76 13.62 -4.32 2.19
C TYR A 76 15.05 -4.20 2.70
N ALA A 77 15.81 -3.25 2.14
CA ALA A 77 17.17 -2.99 2.56
C ALA A 77 17.22 -2.42 3.99
N ARG A 78 18.30 -2.73 4.73
CA ARG A 78 18.50 -2.25 6.11
C ARG A 78 18.50 -0.71 6.23
N ASN A 79 18.90 -0.03 5.17
CA ASN A 79 18.97 1.43 5.06
C ASN A 79 17.83 2.00 4.20
N ASP A 80 16.74 1.25 3.98
CA ASP A 80 15.57 1.78 3.25
C ASP A 80 15.01 3.00 4.01
N PRO A 81 14.73 4.12 3.32
CA PRO A 81 14.29 5.34 3.99
C PRO A 81 12.90 5.24 4.63
N VAL A 82 12.08 4.26 4.22
CA VAL A 82 10.70 4.10 4.70
C VAL A 82 10.52 2.76 5.41
N PHE A 83 10.92 1.67 4.77
CA PHE A 83 10.76 0.31 5.25
C PHE A 83 12.01 -0.17 6.00
N ALA A 84 12.45 0.62 6.98
CA ALA A 84 13.47 0.24 7.93
C ALA A 84 13.11 0.73 9.33
N MET A 85 13.56 0.01 10.36
CA MET A 85 13.27 0.33 11.77
C MET A 85 13.66 1.78 12.14
N ARG A 86 14.70 2.34 11.49
CA ARG A 86 15.10 3.76 11.63
C ARG A 86 14.27 4.73 10.77
N GLY A 87 13.76 4.30 9.62
CA GLY A 87 12.94 5.12 8.72
C GLY A 87 11.62 5.54 9.37
N LEU A 88 10.98 4.62 10.10
CA LEU A 88 9.76 4.85 10.89
C LEU A 88 9.91 5.95 11.95
N MET A 89 11.07 6.02 12.64
CA MET A 89 11.27 7.00 13.71
C MET A 89 11.43 8.45 13.18
N HIS A 90 11.89 8.63 11.94
CA HIS A 90 12.17 9.95 11.38
C HIS A 90 11.07 10.50 10.45
N SER A 91 10.18 9.65 9.94
CA SER A 91 9.16 10.07 8.96
C SER A 91 7.82 10.52 9.57
N ILE A 92 7.57 10.23 10.86
CA ILE A 92 6.36 10.65 11.61
C ILE A 92 6.58 11.99 12.34
N GLN A 93 7.83 12.50 12.40
CA GLN A 93 8.15 13.76 13.08
C GLN A 93 8.00 15.01 12.20
N ARG A 94 7.17 14.98 11.15
CA ARG A 94 7.00 16.13 10.24
C ARG A 94 5.55 16.50 10.01
#